data_AF-A0A2E5IBM8-F1
#
_entry.id   AF-A0A2E5IBM8-F1
#
_cell.length_a   1.000
_cell.length_b   1.000
_cell.length_c   1.000
_cell.angle_alpha   90.00
_cell.angle_beta   90.00
_cell.angle_gamma   90.00
#
_symmetry.space_group_name_H-M   'P 1'
#
loop_
_entity.id
_entity.type
_entity.pdbx_description
1 polymer ?
#
loop_
_entity_poly.entity_id
_entity_poly.type
_entity_poly.pdbx_seq_one_letter_code
_entity_poly.pdbx_strand_id
1 'polypeptide(L)'
;MNMMGCPDIADKISGSTRTGPESSPLSTRREWTWSSRRELRKRRSSERKRQRRQPRPQELDQMFSPEEVVFLLFSAIAIAGAIGCVYARRVAHSLLSLMMTFLAVSGVFILAEAEMLAAIQILVYLGSVMLVVQFGVMLTRRQIQEGDIE
;
A
#
# COMPACT_ATOMS: atom_id res chain seq x y z
N MET A 1 -50.31 39.29 -24.43
CA MET A 1 -50.52 38.26 -25.48
C MET A 1 -49.68 37.06 -25.11
N ASN A 2 -50.37 35.93 -24.85
CA ASN A 2 -49.95 34.52 -24.75
C ASN A 2 -48.49 34.19 -24.38
N MET A 3 -48.24 33.48 -23.26
CA MET A 3 -48.38 32.01 -23.14
C MET A 3 -47.74 31.26 -24.32
N MET A 4 -46.59 30.61 -24.10
CA MET A 4 -46.30 29.35 -24.78
C MET A 4 -45.16 28.64 -24.02
N GLY A 5 -45.53 27.80 -23.07
CA GLY A 5 -44.67 26.68 -22.68
C GLY A 5 -44.75 25.60 -23.76
N CYS A 6 -43.66 24.85 -23.95
CA CYS A 6 -43.65 23.44 -24.32
C CYS A 6 -42.20 22.91 -24.39
N PRO A 7 -41.99 21.59 -24.30
CA PRO A 7 -41.09 21.00 -23.31
C PRO A 7 -40.21 19.85 -23.87
N ASP A 8 -39.56 19.13 -22.95
CA ASP A 8 -39.38 17.67 -22.87
C ASP A 8 -39.00 16.83 -24.11
N ILE A 9 -37.86 16.13 -23.96
CA ILE A 9 -37.66 14.71 -24.31
C ILE A 9 -38.19 14.23 -25.67
N ALA A 10 -37.26 14.13 -26.61
CA ALA A 10 -37.31 13.13 -27.67
C ALA A 10 -35.91 12.56 -27.91
N ASP A 11 -35.31 12.11 -26.82
CA ASP A 11 -34.37 11.00 -26.84
C ASP A 11 -35.19 9.75 -27.16
N LYS A 12 -35.08 9.25 -28.40
CA LYS A 12 -35.11 7.82 -28.71
C LYS A 12 -35.05 7.54 -30.21
N ILE A 13 -33.98 6.82 -30.54
CA ILE A 13 -34.02 5.65 -31.43
C ILE A 13 -34.19 5.98 -32.91
N SER A 14 -33.06 6.19 -33.58
CA SER A 14 -32.94 5.86 -34.99
C SER A 14 -31.57 5.26 -35.29
N GLY A 15 -31.58 4.00 -35.71
CA GLY A 15 -30.55 3.44 -36.59
C GLY A 15 -29.49 2.56 -35.92
N SER A 16 -29.76 1.26 -35.78
CA SER A 16 -28.87 0.19 -36.28
C SER A 16 -29.48 -1.19 -36.02
N THR A 17 -30.37 -1.63 -36.91
CA THR A 17 -30.79 -3.03 -37.02
C THR A 17 -30.32 -3.56 -38.37
N ARG A 18 -29.22 -4.33 -38.37
CA ARG A 18 -28.85 -5.21 -39.48
C ARG A 18 -29.03 -6.66 -39.04
N THR A 19 -29.94 -7.30 -39.74
CA THR A 19 -30.26 -8.73 -39.76
C THR A 19 -29.11 -9.55 -40.35
N GLY A 20 -28.90 -10.76 -39.82
CA GLY A 20 -28.13 -11.83 -40.45
C GLY A 20 -28.52 -13.18 -39.83
N PRO A 21 -29.09 -14.13 -40.60
CA PRO A 21 -29.49 -15.44 -40.11
C PRO A 21 -28.39 -16.47 -40.37
N GLU A 22 -28.06 -17.34 -39.42
CA GLU A 22 -27.57 -18.68 -39.78
C GLU A 22 -27.72 -19.64 -38.61
N SER A 23 -28.43 -20.72 -38.88
CA SER A 23 -28.60 -21.88 -38.02
C SER A 23 -27.92 -23.05 -38.71
N SER A 24 -27.14 -23.85 -37.97
CA SER A 24 -26.98 -25.29 -38.23
C SER A 24 -26.31 -25.99 -37.04
N PRO A 25 -26.83 -27.15 -36.60
CA PRO A 25 -26.34 -27.89 -35.44
C PRO A 25 -25.46 -29.10 -35.82
N LEU A 26 -24.87 -29.70 -34.77
CA LEU A 26 -24.45 -31.11 -34.63
C LEU A 26 -23.28 -31.63 -35.49
N SER A 27 -22.11 -31.75 -34.84
CA SER A 27 -21.12 -32.86 -34.86
C SER A 27 -19.81 -32.25 -34.27
N THR A 28 -18.93 -32.87 -33.48
CA THR A 28 -18.47 -34.24 -33.42
C THR A 28 -17.79 -34.45 -32.06
N ARG A 29 -18.29 -35.46 -31.35
CA ARG A 29 -17.68 -36.25 -30.28
C ARG A 29 -16.30 -36.77 -30.71
N ARG A 30 -15.24 -36.47 -29.93
CA ARG A 30 -13.93 -37.17 -29.93
C ARG A 30 -13.06 -36.63 -28.79
N GLU A 31 -13.24 -37.09 -27.55
CA GLU A 31 -12.47 -38.21 -26.98
C GLU A 31 -10.97 -38.11 -27.28
N TRP A 32 -10.28 -37.31 -26.47
CA TRP A 32 -8.84 -37.25 -26.40
C TRP A 32 -8.36 -38.14 -25.26
N THR A 33 -7.75 -39.26 -25.66
CA THR A 33 -7.40 -40.40 -24.81
C THR A 33 -6.12 -40.14 -24.00
N TRP A 34 -6.28 -40.18 -22.68
CA TRP A 34 -5.30 -39.95 -21.62
C TRP A 34 -4.20 -41.04 -21.47
N SER A 35 -3.75 -41.71 -22.53
CA SER A 35 -3.06 -43.00 -22.39
C SER A 35 -1.62 -43.13 -22.91
N SER A 36 -0.94 -42.05 -23.31
CA SER A 36 0.41 -42.19 -23.86
C SER A 36 1.44 -41.41 -23.06
N ARG A 37 2.47 -42.15 -22.62
CA ARG A 37 3.80 -41.67 -22.20
C ARG A 37 4.02 -41.45 -20.69
N ARG A 38 3.55 -42.41 -19.89
CA ARG A 38 4.32 -42.90 -18.73
C ARG A 38 5.63 -43.52 -19.30
N GLU A 39 6.75 -43.39 -18.60
CA GLU A 39 8.05 -44.02 -18.95
C GLU A 39 8.96 -43.39 -20.04
N LEU A 40 9.34 -42.12 -19.92
CA LEU A 40 10.64 -41.71 -20.49
C LEU A 40 11.44 -40.81 -19.55
N ARG A 41 12.51 -41.39 -19.01
CA ARG A 41 13.64 -40.70 -18.36
C ARG A 41 13.47 -40.45 -16.86
N LYS A 42 13.35 -41.57 -16.17
CA LYS A 42 14.03 -41.90 -14.89
C LYS A 42 15.58 -41.80 -15.02
N ARG A 43 16.07 -40.72 -15.63
CA ARG A 43 17.49 -40.42 -15.93
C ARG A 43 17.85 -38.97 -15.56
N ARG A 44 17.04 -38.34 -14.71
CA ARG A 44 17.18 -36.92 -14.31
C ARG A 44 17.71 -36.75 -12.89
N SER A 45 17.95 -37.84 -12.15
CA SER A 45 18.30 -37.77 -10.72
C SER A 45 19.79 -37.51 -10.45
N SER A 46 20.67 -37.71 -11.44
CA SER A 46 22.12 -37.63 -11.25
C SER A 46 22.75 -36.27 -11.56
N GLU A 47 22.00 -35.33 -12.14
CA GLU A 47 22.50 -33.96 -12.43
C GLU A 47 22.23 -32.96 -11.29
N ARG A 48 21.58 -33.43 -10.21
CA ARG A 48 21.20 -32.61 -9.06
C ARG A 48 22.38 -32.24 -8.13
N LYS A 49 23.57 -32.78 -8.40
CA LYS A 49 24.79 -32.56 -7.60
C LYS A 49 25.82 -31.61 -8.22
N ARG A 50 25.53 -31.03 -9.39
CA ARG A 50 26.34 -29.95 -10.02
C ARG A 50 25.71 -28.56 -9.92
N GLN A 51 24.59 -28.41 -9.23
CA GLN A 51 24.03 -27.10 -8.86
C GLN A 51 24.66 -26.54 -7.57
N ARG A 52 25.94 -26.86 -7.34
CA ARG A 52 26.84 -26.23 -6.38
C ARG A 52 27.65 -25.11 -7.06
N ARG A 53 27.01 -24.39 -7.99
CA ARG A 53 27.53 -23.19 -8.65
C ARG A 53 26.48 -22.09 -8.56
N GLN A 54 26.56 -21.34 -7.47
CA GLN A 54 26.16 -19.93 -7.35
C GLN A 54 26.87 -19.13 -8.49
N PRO A 55 26.31 -18.05 -9.11
CA PRO A 55 25.77 -16.86 -8.42
C PRO A 55 24.61 -16.08 -9.10
N ARG A 56 23.80 -15.36 -8.30
CA ARG A 56 23.28 -13.98 -8.51
C ARG A 56 22.29 -13.62 -7.37
N PRO A 57 22.75 -12.96 -6.30
CA PRO A 57 21.84 -12.38 -5.30
C PRO A 57 21.40 -10.97 -5.74
N GLN A 58 20.97 -10.78 -6.99
CA GLN A 58 20.68 -9.43 -7.54
C GLN A 58 19.48 -9.35 -8.51
N GLU A 59 18.62 -10.36 -8.61
CA GLU A 59 17.41 -10.27 -9.48
C GLU A 59 16.08 -10.20 -8.71
N LEU A 60 16.09 -10.30 -7.37
CA LEU A 60 14.92 -9.95 -6.54
C LEU A 60 14.88 -8.45 -6.21
N ASP A 61 16.04 -7.78 -6.20
CA ASP A 61 16.17 -6.35 -5.93
C ASP A 61 15.79 -5.46 -7.12
N GLN A 62 15.61 -6.04 -8.32
CA GLN A 62 15.33 -5.29 -9.55
C GLN A 62 13.84 -5.26 -9.94
N MET A 63 12.97 -5.92 -9.16
CA MET A 63 11.51 -5.81 -9.29
C MET A 63 10.93 -4.69 -8.41
N PHE A 64 11.53 -4.45 -7.25
CA PHE A 64 11.12 -3.38 -6.36
C PHE A 64 11.88 -2.12 -6.76
N SER A 65 11.16 -1.12 -7.26
CA SER A 65 11.81 0.15 -7.58
C SER A 65 12.39 0.77 -6.31
N PRO A 66 13.53 1.50 -6.37
CA PRO A 66 14.15 2.06 -5.16
C PRO A 66 13.19 2.95 -4.37
N GLU A 67 12.28 3.64 -5.04
CA GLU A 67 11.20 4.41 -4.43
C GLU A 67 10.22 3.55 -3.59
N GLU A 68 9.88 2.35 -4.05
CA GLU A 68 8.97 1.44 -3.34
C GLU A 68 9.63 0.88 -2.08
N VAL A 69 10.93 0.56 -2.16
CA VAL A 69 11.71 0.09 -1.00
C VAL A 69 11.80 1.18 0.06
N VAL A 70 12.11 2.41 -0.34
CA VAL A 70 12.19 3.54 0.58
C VAL A 70 10.81 3.87 1.18
N PHE A 71 9.74 3.81 0.38
CA PHE A 71 8.37 3.96 0.88
C PHE A 71 8.00 2.90 1.93
N LEU A 72 8.27 1.62 1.63
CA LEU A 72 8.05 0.51 2.55
C LEU A 72 8.83 0.68 3.85
N LEU A 73 10.08 1.16 3.76
CA LEU A 73 10.91 1.44 4.93
C LEU A 73 10.29 2.54 5.80
N PHE A 74 9.93 3.69 5.23
CA PHE A 74 9.30 4.79 5.97
C PHE A 74 7.94 4.38 6.55
N SER A 75 7.13 3.64 5.79
CA SER A 75 5.84 3.12 6.25
C SER A 75 6.01 2.16 7.43
N ALA A 76 6.97 1.23 7.35
CA ALA A 76 7.28 0.32 8.45
C ALA A 76 7.77 1.06 9.70
N ILE A 77 8.62 2.08 9.54
CA ILE A 77 9.09 2.93 10.65
C ILE A 77 7.91 3.70 11.28
N ALA A 78 6.99 4.23 10.47
CA ALA A 78 5.81 4.93 10.97
C ALA A 78 4.91 4.01 11.80
N ILE A 79 4.66 2.79 11.33
CA ILE A 79 3.86 1.79 12.05
C ILE A 79 4.57 1.35 13.33
N ALA A 80 5.87 1.04 13.26
CA ALA A 80 6.67 0.67 14.42
C ALA A 80 6.71 1.77 15.47
N GLY A 81 6.84 3.04 15.06
CA GLY A 81 6.80 4.20 15.95
C GLY A 81 5.42 4.42 16.57
N ALA A 82 4.33 4.14 15.84
CA ALA A 82 2.97 4.25 16.37
C ALA A 82 2.70 3.18 17.44
N ILE A 83 3.13 1.94 17.17
CA ILE A 83 3.12 0.85 18.14
C ILE A 83 3.98 1.22 19.36
N GLY A 84 5.21 1.69 19.14
CA GLY A 84 6.11 2.11 20.21
C GLY A 84 5.55 3.26 21.07
N CYS A 85 4.77 4.17 20.46
CA CYS A 85 4.10 5.26 21.18
C CYS A 85 3.08 4.71 22.19
N VAL A 86 2.28 3.71 21.81
CA VAL A 86 1.23 3.12 22.65
C VAL A 86 1.80 2.18 23.72
N TYR A 87 2.84 1.40 23.40
CA TYR A 87 3.42 0.42 24.33
C TYR A 87 4.45 1.00 25.32
N ALA A 88 4.86 2.26 25.16
CA ALA A 88 5.89 2.85 26.00
C ALA A 88 5.42 3.10 27.45
N ARG A 89 6.09 2.47 28.42
CA ARG A 89 5.82 2.65 29.86
C ARG A 89 6.24 4.02 30.41
N ARG A 90 7.22 4.66 29.76
CA ARG A 90 7.70 6.00 30.13
C ARG A 90 7.18 6.99 29.11
N VAL A 91 6.53 8.05 29.62
CA VAL A 91 5.95 9.11 28.80
C VAL A 91 6.99 9.75 27.87
N ALA A 92 8.22 9.97 28.35
CA ALA A 92 9.31 10.47 27.50
C ALA A 92 9.59 9.57 26.28
N HIS A 93 9.52 8.25 26.44
CA HIS A 93 9.76 7.31 25.36
C HIS A 93 8.56 7.22 24.40
N SER A 94 7.34 7.33 24.94
CA SER A 94 6.11 7.41 24.13
C SER A 94 6.17 8.61 23.19
N LEU A 95 6.50 9.77 23.77
CA LEU A 95 6.64 11.05 23.09
C LEU A 95 7.76 11.03 22.03
N LEU A 96 8.93 10.45 22.32
CA LEU A 96 10.01 10.30 21.32
C LEU A 96 9.57 9.41 20.14
N SER A 97 8.85 8.32 20.44
CA SER A 97 8.31 7.42 19.42
C SER A 97 7.31 8.14 18.51
N LEU A 98 6.49 9.03 19.08
CA LEU A 98 5.56 9.87 18.33
C LEU A 98 6.28 10.89 17.43
N MET A 99 7.37 11.51 17.87
CA MET A 99 8.16 12.39 16.98
C MET A 99 8.73 11.61 15.78
N MET A 100 9.19 10.38 16.00
CA MET A 100 9.69 9.52 14.92
C MET A 100 8.60 9.17 13.89
N THR A 101 7.33 8.98 14.30
CA THR A 101 6.24 8.73 13.34
C THR A 101 5.96 9.95 12.46
N PHE A 102 5.94 11.15 13.03
CA PHE A 102 5.73 12.38 12.25
C PHE A 102 6.88 12.64 11.26
N LEU A 103 8.12 12.34 11.66
CA LEU A 103 9.27 12.36 10.76
C LEU A 103 9.12 11.34 9.62
N ALA A 104 8.67 10.12 9.93
CA ALA A 104 8.46 9.10 8.92
C ALA A 104 7.37 9.49 7.90
N VAL A 105 6.26 10.08 8.38
CA VAL A 105 5.20 10.63 7.53
C VAL A 105 5.72 11.76 6.64
N SER A 106 6.57 12.65 7.18
CA SER A 106 7.22 13.67 6.35
C SER A 106 8.11 13.05 5.26
N GLY A 107 8.82 11.96 5.56
CA GLY A 107 9.59 11.22 4.56
C GLY A 107 8.71 10.68 3.43
N VAL A 108 7.53 10.15 3.77
CA VAL A 108 6.54 9.69 2.78
C VAL A 108 6.05 10.83 1.88
N PHE A 109 5.83 12.04 2.42
CA PHE A 109 5.45 13.20 1.62
C PHE A 109 6.55 13.67 0.66
N ILE A 110 7.83 13.54 1.04
CA ILE A 110 8.95 13.82 0.14
C ILE A 110 8.95 12.82 -1.03
N LEU A 111 8.70 11.54 -0.76
CA LEU A 111 8.61 10.50 -1.80
C LEU A 111 7.42 10.71 -2.73
N ALA A 112 6.32 11.29 -2.24
CA ALA A 112 5.15 11.61 -3.04
C ALA A 112 5.31 12.91 -3.86
N GLU A 113 6.53 13.44 -3.99
CA GLU A 113 6.85 14.72 -4.65
C GLU A 113 6.05 15.92 -4.08
N ALA A 114 5.57 15.80 -2.85
CA ALA A 114 4.73 16.79 -2.18
C ALA A 114 5.58 17.68 -1.25
N GLU A 115 6.55 18.39 -1.83
CA GLU A 115 7.56 19.15 -1.08
C GLU A 115 6.97 20.23 -0.15
N MET A 116 5.94 20.95 -0.58
CA MET A 116 5.26 21.96 0.24
C MET A 116 4.55 21.32 1.45
N LEU A 117 3.90 20.17 1.25
CA LEU A 117 3.22 19.44 2.32
C LEU A 117 4.23 18.86 3.32
N ALA A 118 5.36 18.32 2.83
CA ALA A 118 6.45 17.86 3.68
C ALA A 118 7.04 19.00 4.53
N ALA A 119 7.25 20.18 3.93
CA ALA A 119 7.74 21.35 4.64
C ALA A 119 6.78 21.79 5.75
N ILE A 120 5.47 21.85 5.47
CA ILE A 120 4.44 22.18 6.47
C ILE A 120 4.38 21.10 7.57
N GLN A 121 4.53 19.82 7.21
CA GLN A 121 4.56 18.72 8.17
C GLN A 121 5.69 18.88 9.19
N ILE A 122 6.89 19.25 8.74
CA ILE A 122 8.02 19.47 9.64
C ILE A 122 7.85 20.77 10.43
N LEU A 123 7.56 21.88 9.76
CA LEU A 123 7.56 23.20 10.39
C LEU A 123 6.39 23.39 11.36
N VAL A 124 5.17 23.03 10.95
CA VAL A 124 3.95 23.28 11.72
C VAL A 124 3.63 22.12 12.65
N TYR A 125 3.58 20.89 12.12
CA TYR A 125 3.18 19.74 12.93
C TYR A 125 4.30 19.28 13.86
N LEU A 126 5.50 18.97 13.34
CA LEU A 126 6.61 18.52 14.18
C LEU A 126 7.22 19.66 15.01
N GLY A 127 7.35 20.86 14.44
CA GLY A 127 8.00 22.00 15.07
C GLY A 127 7.13 22.73 16.10
N SER A 128 5.91 23.12 15.72
CA SER A 128 5.07 23.94 16.61
C SER A 128 4.15 23.08 17.47
N VAL A 129 3.24 22.34 16.85
CA VAL A 129 2.16 21.64 17.58
C VAL A 129 2.71 20.48 18.41
N MET A 130 3.53 19.61 17.80
CA MET A 130 4.05 18.42 18.46
C MET A 130 4.94 18.77 19.65
N LEU A 131 5.94 19.65 19.47
CA LEU A 131 6.83 20.05 20.56
C LEU A 131 6.06 20.71 21.71
N VAL A 132 5.06 21.55 21.43
CA VAL A 132 4.20 22.15 22.47
C VAL A 132 3.47 21.07 23.27
N VAL A 133 2.87 20.08 22.60
CA VAL A 133 2.21 18.95 23.27
C VAL A 133 3.23 18.13 24.07
N GLN A 134 4.41 17.87 23.51
CA GLN A 134 5.51 17.14 24.16
C GLN A 134 5.91 17.79 25.48
N PHE A 135 6.11 19.12 25.46
CA PHE A 135 6.43 19.91 26.65
C PHE A 135 5.25 19.94 27.63
N GLY A 136 4.02 20.13 27.15
CA GLY A 136 2.82 20.14 27.98
C GLY A 136 2.60 18.83 28.74
N VAL A 137 2.73 17.69 28.05
CA VAL A 137 2.62 16.35 28.65
C VAL A 137 3.73 16.10 29.67
N MET A 138 4.95 16.56 29.41
CA MET A 138 6.05 16.42 30.36
C MET A 138 5.83 17.27 31.63
N LEU A 139 5.30 18.48 31.48
CA LEU A 139 5.02 19.39 32.59
C LEU A 139 3.86 18.87 33.46
N THR A 140 2.75 18.44 32.84
CA THR A 140 1.57 17.96 33.60
C THR A 140 1.85 16.67 34.37
N ARG A 141 2.66 15.74 33.81
CA ARG A 141 2.97 14.47 34.48
C ARG A 141 3.68 14.66 35.83
N ARG A 142 4.51 15.70 35.95
CA ARG A 142 5.23 15.97 37.22
C ARG A 142 4.28 16.40 38.33
N GLN A 143 3.22 17.13 38.01
CA GLN A 143 2.27 17.68 39.00
C GLN A 143 1.36 16.61 39.62
N ILE A 144 1.01 15.56 38.87
CA ILE A 144 0.10 14.50 39.35
C ILE A 144 0.78 13.57 40.36
N GLN A 145 2.10 13.38 40.26
CA GLN A 145 2.85 12.44 41.10
C GLN A 145 3.06 12.96 42.55
N GLU A 146 2.79 14.24 42.81
CA GLU A 146 3.11 14.93 44.07
C GLU A 146 1.89 15.04 45.01
N GLY A 147 0.69 14.68 44.53
CA GLY A 147 -0.57 14.76 45.30
C GLY A 147 -0.94 13.51 46.13
N ASP A 148 -0.12 12.46 46.09
CA ASP A 148 -0.41 11.16 46.72
C ASP A 148 0.44 10.91 47.99
N ILE A 149 0.85 11.97 48.70
CA ILE A 149 1.58 11.87 49.97
C ILE A 149 0.86 12.68 51.06
N GLU A 150 -0.36 12.26 51.43
CA GLU A 150 -0.97 12.54 52.74
C GLU A 150 -1.64 11.27 53.28
#